data_AF-A0A8J2Z5Q5-F1
#
_entry.id   AF-A0A8J2Z5Q5-F1
#
_cell.length_a   1.000
_cell.length_b   1.000
_cell.length_c   1.000
_cell.angle_alpha   90.00
_cell.angle_beta   90.00
_cell.angle_gamma   90.00
#
_symmetry.space_group_name_H-M   'P 1'
#
loop_
_entity.id
_entity.type
_entity.pdbx_description
1 polymer ?
#
loop_
_entity_poly.entity_id
_entity_poly.type
_entity_poly.pdbx_seq_one_letter_code
_entity_poly.pdbx_strand_id
1 'polypeptide(L)'
;MHNHNIVATTGTYTGQDGQKKYINKTIGKVFQTQHGIKLKLDASFNLAALQQADDGSVWLAVFPPRDNTQQQGVSTQSQPQPTMQQLNDFDDDSIPF
;
A
#
# COMPACT_ATOMS: atom_id res chain seq x y z
N MET A 1 -15.55 -3.83 19.13
CA MET A 1 -14.48 -3.14 18.38
C MET A 1 -14.00 -4.07 17.26
N HIS A 2 -13.77 -3.57 16.05
CA HIS A 2 -13.14 -4.38 15.01
C HIS A 2 -11.63 -4.19 15.13
N ASN A 3 -10.90 -5.29 15.26
CA ASN A 3 -9.50 -5.24 15.63
C ASN A 3 -8.59 -5.47 14.43
N HIS A 4 -9.08 -6.06 13.34
CA HIS A 4 -8.26 -6.37 12.18
C HIS A 4 -9.08 -6.29 10.88
N ASN A 5 -8.40 -6.00 9.77
CA ASN A 5 -8.91 -6.10 8.41
C ASN A 5 -8.56 -7.47 7.82
N ILE A 6 -9.49 -8.02 7.04
CA ILE A 6 -9.29 -9.24 6.26
C ILE A 6 -9.01 -8.80 4.81
N VAL A 7 -7.87 -9.23 4.27
CA VAL A 7 -7.34 -8.75 3.00
C VAL A 7 -7.09 -9.93 2.05
N ALA A 8 -7.60 -9.81 0.83
CA ALA A 8 -7.36 -10.76 -0.25
C ALA A 8 -6.33 -10.19 -1.25
N THR A 9 -5.45 -11.06 -1.74
CA THR A 9 -4.62 -10.78 -2.91
C THR A 9 -5.44 -11.05 -4.17
N THR A 10 -5.81 -9.99 -4.88
CA THR A 10 -6.68 -10.04 -6.07
C THR A 10 -5.93 -10.15 -7.39
N GLY A 11 -4.61 -9.97 -7.38
CA GLY A 11 -3.79 -10.05 -8.59
C GLY A 11 -2.36 -9.63 -8.33
N THR A 12 -1.57 -9.60 -9.40
CA THR A 12 -0.16 -9.20 -9.35
C THR A 12 0.21 -8.42 -10.60
N TYR A 13 1.16 -7.51 -10.49
CA TYR A 13 1.72 -6.78 -11.63
C TYR A 13 3.24 -6.65 -11.47
N THR A 14 3.94 -6.46 -12.58
CA THR A 14 5.39 -6.23 -12.57
C THR A 14 5.66 -4.73 -12.55
N GLY A 15 6.46 -4.27 -11.58
CA GLY A 15 6.91 -2.89 -11.53
C GLY A 15 7.97 -2.58 -12.58
N GLN A 16 8.27 -1.29 -12.79
CA GLN A 16 9.34 -0.84 -13.69
C GLN A 16 10.73 -1.36 -13.27
N ASP A 17 10.89 -1.68 -12.00
CA ASP A 17 12.04 -2.32 -11.36
C ASP A 17 12.13 -3.83 -11.64
N GLY A 18 11.21 -4.40 -12.41
CA GLY A 18 11.11 -5.84 -12.69
C GLY A 18 10.58 -6.66 -11.51
N GLN A 19 10.23 -6.02 -10.38
CA GLN A 19 9.76 -6.72 -9.18
C GLN A 19 8.27 -7.04 -9.28
N LYS A 20 7.89 -8.25 -8.86
CA LYS A 20 6.48 -8.67 -8.76
C LYS A 20 5.82 -7.98 -7.57
N LYS A 21 4.78 -7.21 -7.83
CA LYS A 21 3.96 -6.51 -6.83
C LYS A 21 2.56 -7.14 -6.76
N TYR A 22 1.95 -7.07 -5.58
CA TYR A 22 0.66 -7.68 -5.28
C TYR A 22 -0.44 -6.63 -5.20
N ILE A 23 -1.61 -6.93 -5.76
CA ILE A 23 -2.80 -6.10 -5.70
C ILE A 23 -3.70 -6.64 -4.59
N ASN A 24 -3.77 -5.91 -3.48
CA ASN A 24 -4.48 -6.35 -2.28
C ASN A 24 -5.75 -5.53 -2.07
N LYS A 25 -6.85 -6.19 -1.68
CA LYS A 25 -8.13 -5.56 -1.36
C LYS A 25 -8.59 -5.99 0.03
N THR A 26 -9.03 -5.03 0.84
CA THR A 26 -9.74 -5.36 2.08
C THR A 26 -11.15 -5.83 1.73
N ILE A 27 -11.51 -7.01 2.23
CA ILE A 27 -12.78 -7.69 1.89
C ILE A 27 -13.62 -8.01 3.13
N GLY A 28 -13.18 -7.56 4.30
CA GLY A 28 -13.83 -7.88 5.55
C GLY A 28 -13.05 -7.42 6.77
N LYS A 29 -13.59 -7.76 7.94
CA LYS A 29 -13.06 -7.35 9.25
C LYS A 29 -13.22 -8.45 10.30
N VAL A 30 -12.31 -8.45 11.26
CA VAL A 30 -12.34 -9.31 12.44
C VAL A 30 -12.88 -8.52 13.64
N PHE A 31 -13.82 -9.12 14.36
CA PHE A 31 -14.46 -8.54 15.53
C PHE A 31 -14.21 -9.42 16.75
N GLN A 32 -13.78 -8.81 17.85
CA GLN A 32 -13.88 -9.45 19.16
C GLN A 32 -15.30 -9.23 19.71
N THR A 33 -16.00 -10.31 20.03
CA THR A 33 -17.34 -10.28 20.62
C THR A 33 -17.36 -10.99 21.97
N GLN A 34 -18.46 -10.86 22.72
CA GLN A 34 -18.65 -11.59 23.98
C GLN A 34 -18.67 -13.11 23.78
N HIS A 35 -18.97 -13.58 22.57
CA HIS A 35 -19.00 -15.00 22.20
C HIS A 35 -17.78 -15.43 21.39
N GLY A 36 -16.66 -14.70 21.52
CA GLY A 36 -15.41 -14.99 20.82
C GLY A 36 -15.21 -14.17 19.54
N ILE A 37 -14.27 -14.63 18.71
CA ILE A 37 -13.84 -13.96 17.49
C ILE A 37 -14.83 -14.24 16.36
N LYS A 38 -15.25 -13.19 15.65
CA LYS A 38 -16.11 -13.31 14.46
C LYS A 38 -15.47 -12.62 13.26
N LEU A 39 -15.62 -13.22 12.09
CA LEU A 39 -15.23 -12.64 10.80
C LEU A 39 -16.47 -12.12 10.10
N LYS A 40 -16.38 -10.92 9.50
CA LYS A 40 -17.42 -10.38 8.62
C LYS A 40 -16.79 -10.07 7.27
N LEU A 41 -17.26 -10.74 6.22
CA LEU A 41 -16.83 -10.51 4.84
C LEU A 41 -17.87 -9.70 4.07
N ASP A 42 -17.42 -8.98 3.06
CA ASP A 42 -18.29 -8.31 2.10
C ASP A 42 -19.05 -9.36 1.29
N ALA A 43 -20.39 -9.34 1.39
CA ALA A 43 -21.24 -10.37 0.80
C ALA A 43 -21.14 -10.45 -0.73
N SER A 44 -20.73 -9.37 -1.39
CA SER A 44 -20.54 -9.32 -2.85
C SER A 44 -19.16 -9.77 -3.31
N PHE A 45 -18.23 -10.08 -2.39
CA PHE A 45 -16.88 -10.49 -2.75
C PHE A 45 -16.86 -11.97 -3.15
N ASN A 46 -16.53 -12.26 -4.41
CA ASN A 46 -16.44 -13.62 -4.92
C ASN A 46 -15.08 -14.25 -4.59
N LEU A 47 -15.02 -15.09 -3.56
CA LEU A 47 -13.80 -15.82 -3.18
C LEU A 47 -13.33 -16.81 -4.27
N ALA A 48 -14.24 -17.36 -5.06
CA ALA A 48 -13.89 -18.32 -6.10
C ALA A 48 -13.09 -17.71 -7.27
N ALA A 49 -13.10 -16.38 -7.38
CA ALA A 49 -12.30 -15.66 -8.38
C ALA A 49 -10.83 -15.47 -7.97
N LEU A 50 -10.44 -15.84 -6.74
CA LEU A 50 -9.05 -15.75 -6.29
C LEU A 50 -8.24 -16.95 -6.77
N GLN A 51 -6.91 -16.80 -6.70
CA GLN A 51 -5.99 -17.93 -6.84
C GLN A 51 -6.26 -18.93 -5.70
N GLN A 52 -6.65 -20.15 -6.08
CA GLN A 52 -6.92 -21.24 -5.14
C GLN A 52 -5.65 -22.05 -4.88
N ALA A 53 -5.55 -22.63 -3.69
CA ALA A 53 -4.61 -23.71 -3.40
C ALA A 53 -5.12 -25.03 -4.00
N ASP A 54 -4.28 -26.07 -3.97
CA ASP A 54 -4.58 -27.37 -4.59
C ASP A 54 -5.83 -28.06 -3.98
N ASP A 55 -6.19 -27.70 -2.74
CA ASP A 55 -7.39 -28.18 -2.02
C ASP A 55 -8.65 -27.33 -2.29
N GLY A 56 -8.58 -26.33 -3.18
CA GLY A 56 -9.67 -25.41 -3.47
C GLY A 56 -9.87 -24.30 -2.44
N SER A 57 -9.02 -24.22 -1.41
CA SER A 57 -9.07 -23.14 -0.42
C SER A 57 -8.42 -21.85 -0.93
N VAL A 58 -8.70 -20.73 -0.25
CA VAL A 58 -8.10 -19.42 -0.55
C VAL A 58 -7.47 -18.82 0.71
N TRP A 59 -6.30 -18.23 0.56
CA TRP A 59 -5.62 -17.54 1.65
C TRP A 59 -6.08 -16.10 1.78
N LEU A 60 -6.39 -15.70 3.02
CA LEU A 60 -6.72 -14.33 3.39
C LEU A 60 -5.74 -13.86 4.46
N ALA A 61 -5.21 -12.65 4.29
CA ALA A 61 -4.33 -12.03 5.26
C ALA A 61 -5.13 -11.23 6.29
N VAL A 62 -4.66 -11.21 7.54
CA VAL A 62 -5.28 -10.46 8.63
C VAL A 62 -4.28 -9.39 9.09
N PHE A 63 -4.68 -8.12 9.02
CA PHE A 63 -3.84 -7.00 9.40
C PHE A 63 -4.50 -6.15 10.48
N PRO A 64 -3.76 -5.53 11.40
CA PRO A 64 -4.32 -4.53 12.30
C PRO A 64 -4.98 -3.38 11.49
N PRO A 65 -5.87 -2.59 12.11
CA PRO A 65 -6.48 -1.46 11.44
C PRO A 65 -5.35 -0.51 11.03
N ARG A 66 -5.30 -0.09 9.77
CA ARG A 66 -4.34 0.92 9.36
C ARG A 66 -4.77 2.24 9.97
N ASP A 67 -3.92 2.83 10.79
CA ASP A 67 -4.09 4.24 11.14
C ASP A 67 -3.92 5.07 9.87
N ASN A 68 -4.88 5.96 9.60
CA ASN A 68 -4.87 6.84 8.43
C ASN A 68 -3.65 7.78 8.37
N THR A 69 -2.73 7.72 9.34
CA THR A 69 -1.50 8.49 9.42
C THR A 69 -0.33 7.90 8.63
N GLN A 70 -0.39 6.65 8.14
CA GLN A 70 0.69 6.01 7.38
C GLN A 70 0.52 6.03 5.84
N GLN A 71 -0.17 7.04 5.30
CA GLN A 71 -0.04 7.39 3.87
C GLN A 71 0.99 8.50 3.61
N GLN A 72 1.75 8.94 4.63
CA GLN A 72 2.88 9.85 4.41
C GLN A 72 4.15 9.08 4.05
N GLY A 73 4.55 9.23 2.79
CA GLY A 73 5.95 9.36 2.41
C GLY A 73 6.76 8.08 2.37
N VAL A 74 7.10 7.66 1.15
CA VAL A 74 8.43 7.09 0.91
C VAL A 74 9.43 8.06 1.54
N SER A 75 10.06 7.68 2.65
CA SER A 75 11.14 8.44 3.25
C SER A 75 12.35 8.36 2.33
N THR A 76 12.44 9.30 1.38
CA THR A 76 13.72 9.67 0.80
C THR A 76 14.61 10.15 1.94
N GLN A 77 15.60 9.33 2.25
CA GLN A 77 16.67 9.61 3.19
C GLN A 77 17.40 10.89 2.73
N SER A 78 17.07 12.01 3.38
CA SER A 78 17.71 13.30 3.15
C SER A 78 19.18 13.22 3.56
N GLN A 79 20.07 13.11 2.59
CA GLN A 79 21.49 13.36 2.75
C GLN A 79 21.70 14.89 2.86
N PRO A 80 22.40 15.42 3.88
CA PRO A 80 22.59 16.86 4.00
C PRO A 80 23.50 17.39 2.89
N GLN A 81 22.93 18.21 2.01
CA GLN A 81 23.66 19.02 1.03
C GLN A 81 24.24 20.26 1.73
N PRO A 82 25.54 20.59 1.54
CA PRO A 82 26.10 21.83 2.05
C PRO A 82 25.53 23.04 1.28
N THR A 83 25.11 24.05 2.04
CA THR A 83 24.65 25.35 1.57
C THR A 83 25.79 26.13 0.92
N MET A 84 25.69 26.42 -0.38
CA MET A 84 26.37 27.57 -0.98
C MET A 84 25.38 28.74 -1.04
N GLN A 85 25.70 29.80 -0.31
CA GLN A 85 25.06 31.09 -0.38
C GLN A 85 25.50 31.84 -1.64
N GLN A 86 24.49 32.35 -2.35
CA GLN A 86 24.44 33.44 -3.33
C GLN A 86 25.72 34.22 -3.66
N LEU A 87 25.90 34.45 -4.96
CA LEU A 87 26.10 35.79 -5.52
C LEU A 87 25.41 35.85 -6.89
N ASN A 88 24.31 36.63 -6.94
CA ASN A 88 23.84 37.25 -8.18
C ASN A 88 24.90 38.27 -8.61
N ASP A 89 25.44 38.13 -9.81
CA ASP A 89 25.65 39.26 -10.73
C ASP A 89 26.04 38.71 -12.11
N PHE A 90 25.97 39.54 -13.14
CA PHE A 90 26.33 39.31 -14.55
C PHE A 90 25.15 38.97 -15.49
N ASP A 91 24.42 40.04 -15.78
CA ASP A 91 24.30 40.60 -17.14
C ASP A 91 23.46 39.84 -18.18
N ASP A 92 22.26 40.40 -18.34
CA ASP A 92 21.61 40.76 -19.60
C ASP A 92 22.57 41.04 -20.77
N ASP A 93 22.06 40.85 -21.99
CA ASP A 93 22.73 40.94 -23.29
C ASP A 93 23.63 39.77 -23.72
N SER A 94 23.08 38.92 -24.61
CA SER A 94 23.70 38.40 -25.86
C SER A 94 23.22 36.98 -26.21
N ILE A 95 22.04 36.83 -26.80
CA ILE A 95 21.74 35.66 -27.65
C ILE A 95 21.98 36.06 -29.11
N PRO A 96 23.06 35.62 -29.77
CA PRO A 96 23.07 35.49 -31.21
C PRO A 96 22.61 34.09 -31.63
N PHE A 97 21.78 34.07 -32.68
CA PHE A 97 21.03 32.97 -33.31
C PHE A 97 21.69 31.58 -33.34
#